data_AF-A0A8S2N181-F1
#
_entry.id   AF-A0A8S2N181-F1
#
_cell.length_a   1.000
_cell.length_b   1.000
_cell.length_c   1.000
_cell.angle_alpha   90.00
_cell.angle_beta   90.00
_cell.angle_gamma   90.00
#
_symmetry.space_group_name_H-M   'P 1'
#
loop_
_entity.id
_entity.type
_entity.pdbx_description
1 polymer ?
#
loop_
_entity_poly.entity_id
_entity_poly.type
_entity_poly.pdbx_seq_one_letter_code
_entity_poly.pdbx_strand_id
1 'polypeptide(L)'
;LCCHHRLLWNDYVGKEFFRRLNLTPKDFSLIRTLTSWGTCENRHRMTQDGKRSTMDGISLHSSTSTSTDRSAYSKQRLFSVEEQEKIGLKAKRILDWGRIEYLNENGFSAHLKVYVSKSITLENIALIATSLTN
;
A
#
# COMPACT_ATOMS: atom_id res chain seq x y z
N LEU A 1 -7.78 -4.24 -4.11
CA LEU A 1 -7.56 -2.93 -3.44
C LEU A 1 -7.50 -3.19 -1.92
N CYS A 2 -6.34 -3.08 -1.27
CA CYS A 2 -6.11 -3.39 0.17
C CYS A 2 -6.62 -2.32 1.13
N CYS A 3 -7.19 -2.63 2.30
CA CYS A 3 -7.63 -1.63 3.31
C CYS A 3 -6.62 -0.49 3.61
N HIS A 4 -5.32 -0.73 3.46
CA HIS A 4 -4.25 0.24 3.62
C HIS A 4 -4.36 1.48 2.73
N HIS A 5 -4.93 1.38 1.52
CA HIS A 5 -5.07 2.54 0.63
C HIS A 5 -6.08 3.57 1.17
N ARG A 6 -6.99 3.16 2.07
CA ARG A 6 -8.02 4.03 2.66
C ARG A 6 -7.53 4.79 3.88
N LEU A 7 -6.34 4.48 4.40
CA LEU A 7 -5.83 5.22 5.55
C LEU A 7 -5.61 6.69 5.20
N LEU A 8 -6.12 7.55 6.07
CA LEU A 8 -5.85 8.97 6.04
C LEU A 8 -4.75 9.27 7.06
N TRP A 9 -3.95 10.31 6.77
CA TRP A 9 -2.91 10.76 7.70
C TRP A 9 -3.49 11.12 9.07
N ASN A 10 -4.67 11.75 9.10
CA ASN A 10 -5.30 12.17 10.35
C ASN A 10 -5.68 10.99 11.25
N ASP A 11 -6.07 9.85 10.68
CA ASP A 11 -6.49 8.65 11.43
C ASP A 11 -5.32 7.71 11.74
N TYR A 12 -4.15 7.96 11.14
CA TYR A 12 -2.98 7.14 11.38
C TYR A 12 -2.37 7.45 12.75
N VAL A 13 -2.14 6.40 13.54
CA VAL A 13 -1.64 6.50 14.92
C VAL A 13 -0.11 6.56 15.01
N GLY A 14 0.60 5.95 14.05
CA GLY A 14 2.06 5.89 14.03
C GLY A 14 2.76 7.18 13.57
N LYS A 15 2.23 8.36 13.91
CA LYS A 15 2.78 9.66 13.49
C LYS A 15 4.13 9.95 14.15
N GLU A 16 4.29 9.61 15.42
CA GLU A 16 5.55 9.79 16.15
C GLU A 16 6.67 8.94 15.55
N PHE A 17 6.37 7.70 15.15
CA PHE A 17 7.30 6.86 14.38
C PHE A 17 7.79 7.57 13.11
N PHE A 18 6.88 8.14 12.32
CA PHE A 18 7.22 8.89 11.11
C PHE A 18 8.09 10.11 11.43
N ARG A 19 7.72 10.88 12.47
CA ARG A 19 8.48 12.07 12.90
C ARG A 19 9.91 11.72 13.30
N ARG A 20 10.12 10.63 14.06
CA ARG A 20 11.47 10.17 14.45
C ARG A 20 12.34 9.77 13.26
N LEU A 21 11.73 9.31 12.17
CA LEU A 21 12.42 8.99 10.91
C LEU A 21 12.56 10.19 9.96
N ASN A 22 12.15 11.39 10.39
CA ASN A 22 12.06 12.60 9.54
C ASN A 22 11.14 12.42 8.32
N LEU A 23 10.13 11.55 8.44
CA LEU A 23 9.10 11.35 7.42
C LEU A 23 7.93 12.30 7.64
N THR A 24 7.43 12.84 6.54
CA THR A 24 6.36 13.84 6.50
C THR A 24 5.02 13.22 6.10
N PRO A 25 3.89 13.97 6.21
CA PRO A 25 2.61 13.53 5.66
C PRO A 25 2.64 13.26 4.14
N LYS A 26 3.57 13.90 3.41
CA LYS A 26 3.79 13.63 1.99
C LYS A 26 4.39 12.24 1.79
N ASP A 27 5.38 11.87 2.60
CA ASP A 27 6.00 10.54 2.56
C ASP A 27 5.00 9.45 2.93
N PHE A 28 4.15 9.70 3.92
CA PHE A 28 3.02 8.84 4.24
C PHE A 28 2.12 8.61 3.02
N SER A 29 1.79 9.67 2.28
CA SER A 29 0.93 9.57 1.09
C SER A 29 1.57 8.73 -0.01
N LEU A 30 2.89 8.83 -0.19
CA LEU A 30 3.67 7.99 -1.12
C LEU A 30 3.68 6.52 -0.65
N ILE A 31 4.05 6.26 0.60
CA ILE A 31 4.07 4.91 1.19
C ILE A 31 2.70 4.26 1.09
N ARG A 32 1.63 4.99 1.44
CA ARG A 32 0.24 4.54 1.29
C ARG A 32 -0.07 4.13 -0.15
N THR A 33 0.35 4.92 -1.13
CA THR A 33 0.15 4.60 -2.56
C THR A 33 0.87 3.32 -2.95
N LEU A 34 2.11 3.15 -2.50
CA LEU A 34 2.92 1.95 -2.75
C LEU A 34 2.30 0.68 -2.15
N THR A 35 1.52 0.77 -1.06
CA THR A 35 0.85 -0.42 -0.48
C THR A 35 -0.09 -1.14 -1.45
N SER A 36 -0.62 -0.44 -2.45
CA SER A 36 -1.48 -1.04 -3.49
C SER A 36 -0.76 -2.11 -4.31
N TRP A 37 0.57 -2.00 -4.44
CA TRP A 37 1.38 -2.96 -5.17
C TRP A 37 1.55 -4.28 -4.40
N GLY A 38 1.38 -4.27 -3.07
CA GLY A 38 1.50 -5.46 -2.22
C GLY A 38 0.28 -6.38 -2.23
N THR A 39 -0.66 -6.13 -3.14
CA THR A 39 -1.85 -6.98 -3.39
C THR A 39 -2.07 -7.25 -4.88
N CYS A 40 -1.02 -7.14 -5.69
CA CYS A 40 -1.14 -7.46 -7.11
C CYS A 40 -1.43 -8.97 -7.28
N GLU A 41 -2.71 -9.34 -7.25
CA GLU A 41 -3.19 -10.48 -8.04
C GLU A 41 -3.04 -10.08 -9.51
N ASN A 42 -1.84 -10.30 -10.06
CA ASN A 42 -1.72 -10.33 -11.50
C ASN A 42 -2.34 -11.64 -11.98
N ARG A 43 -3.67 -11.66 -12.14
CA ARG A 43 -4.28 -12.51 -13.17
C ARG A 43 -3.52 -12.22 -14.45
N HIS A 44 -2.76 -13.21 -14.91
CA HIS A 44 -2.30 -13.27 -16.29
C HIS A 44 -3.52 -13.00 -17.18
N ARG A 45 -3.70 -11.77 -17.68
CA ARG A 45 -4.40 -11.57 -18.95
C ARG A 45 -3.44 -11.98 -20.05
N MET A 46 -3.14 -13.28 -20.10
CA MET A 46 -2.87 -13.91 -21.38
C MET A 46 -4.24 -14.10 -22.01
N THR A 47 -4.69 -13.09 -22.73
CA THR A 47 -5.64 -13.29 -23.81
C THR A 47 -4.92 -12.83 -25.05
N GLN A 48 -4.59 -13.81 -25.90
CA GLN A 48 -4.46 -13.60 -27.34
C GLN A 48 -5.61 -12.71 -27.84
N ASP A 49 -5.32 -12.02 -28.94
CA ASP A 49 -6.25 -11.36 -29.85
C ASP A 49 -6.78 -9.96 -29.49
N GLY A 50 -6.25 -8.98 -30.24
CA GLY A 50 -7.01 -8.37 -31.33
C GLY A 50 -8.20 -7.46 -30.96
N LYS A 51 -8.09 -6.19 -31.38
CA LYS A 51 -9.18 -5.22 -31.63
C LYS A 51 -9.95 -4.62 -30.43
N ARG A 52 -9.54 -3.38 -30.14
CA ARG A 52 -10.34 -2.13 -29.99
C ARG A 52 -11.77 -2.16 -29.39
N SER A 53 -11.92 -1.26 -28.39
CA SER A 53 -13.09 -0.43 -28.04
C SER A 53 -14.27 -1.17 -27.36
N THR A 54 -14.87 -0.76 -26.25
CA THR A 54 -15.14 0.57 -25.62
C THR A 54 -15.73 0.33 -24.22
N MET A 55 -15.47 1.24 -23.25
CA MET A 55 -16.17 1.47 -21.95
C MET A 55 -16.30 0.25 -20.99
N ASP A 56 -15.84 0.23 -19.74
CA ASP A 56 -15.93 1.27 -18.69
C ASP A 56 -14.67 1.28 -17.80
N GLY A 57 -14.00 2.42 -17.75
CA GLY A 57 -12.83 2.68 -16.91
C GLY A 57 -13.22 3.56 -15.72
N ILE A 58 -13.09 3.02 -14.52
CA ILE A 58 -13.33 3.73 -13.25
C ILE A 58 -12.36 4.93 -13.16
N SER A 59 -12.98 6.10 -13.10
CA SER A 59 -12.39 7.44 -13.04
C SER A 59 -11.50 7.64 -11.81
N LEU A 60 -10.27 8.11 -12.03
CA LEU A 60 -9.46 8.76 -11.00
C LEU A 60 -9.56 10.27 -11.25
N HIS A 61 -10.51 10.91 -10.58
CA HIS A 61 -10.73 12.35 -10.66
C HIS A 61 -9.74 13.08 -9.73
N SER A 62 -8.70 13.67 -10.31
CA SER A 62 -7.97 14.79 -9.69
C SER A 62 -8.08 15.97 -10.63
N SER A 63 -9.01 16.86 -10.31
CA SER A 63 -9.25 18.11 -11.01
C SER A 63 -8.12 19.11 -10.72
N THR A 64 -7.22 19.29 -11.69
CA THR A 64 -6.64 20.59 -12.00
C THR A 64 -6.33 20.65 -13.50
N SER A 65 -7.02 21.55 -14.18
CA SER A 65 -6.86 21.89 -15.59
C SER A 65 -5.55 22.65 -15.83
N THR A 66 -4.64 22.07 -16.59
CA THR A 66 -3.71 22.82 -17.46
C THR A 66 -3.19 21.88 -18.54
N SER A 67 -3.55 22.23 -19.77
CA SER A 67 -3.17 21.63 -21.03
C SER A 67 -1.69 21.88 -21.33
N THR A 68 -0.84 20.86 -21.22
CA THR A 68 0.46 20.82 -21.89
C THR A 68 0.79 19.42 -22.37
N ASP A 69 0.91 19.36 -23.69
CA ASP A 69 1.60 18.42 -24.58
C ASP A 69 2.07 17.06 -24.02
N ARG A 70 1.41 15.99 -24.48
CA ARG A 70 1.80 14.60 -24.19
C ARG A 70 2.91 14.16 -25.15
N SER A 71 4.16 14.38 -24.75
CA SER A 71 5.27 13.68 -25.38
C SER A 71 5.20 12.19 -25.05
N ALA A 72 5.42 11.38 -26.08
CA ALA A 72 5.36 9.93 -26.08
C ALA A 72 6.54 9.29 -25.33
N TYR A 73 6.66 9.54 -24.03
CA TYR A 73 7.41 8.63 -23.16
C TYR A 73 6.66 7.31 -23.12
N SER A 74 7.24 6.29 -23.74
CA SER A 74 6.86 4.91 -23.53
C SER A 74 6.75 4.70 -22.02
N LYS A 75 5.54 4.41 -21.52
CA LYS A 75 5.29 4.06 -20.11
C LYS A 75 5.89 2.68 -19.83
N GLN A 76 7.20 2.56 -19.96
CA GLN A 76 7.93 1.42 -19.43
C GLN A 76 7.72 1.44 -17.93
N ARG A 77 7.21 0.32 -17.40
CA ARG A 77 7.13 0.14 -15.95
C ARG A 77 8.55 0.16 -15.42
N LEU A 78 8.87 1.13 -14.58
CA LEU A 78 10.18 1.28 -13.94
C LEU A 78 10.57 0.06 -13.09
N PHE A 79 9.57 -0.71 -12.65
CA PHE A 79 9.75 -1.92 -11.85
C PHE A 79 8.94 -3.07 -12.46
N SER A 80 9.50 -4.27 -12.43
CA SER A 80 8.78 -5.51 -12.73
C SER A 80 7.61 -5.74 -11.77
N VAL A 81 6.73 -6.67 -12.12
CA VAL A 81 5.59 -7.07 -11.25
C VAL A 81 6.08 -7.53 -9.89
N GLU A 82 7.09 -8.39 -9.87
CA GLU A 82 7.64 -8.97 -8.66
C GLU A 82 8.29 -7.90 -7.77
N GLU A 83 9.01 -6.95 -8.37
CA GLU A 83 9.59 -5.82 -7.63
C GLU A 83 8.52 -4.91 -7.05
N GLN A 84 7.47 -4.59 -7.81
CA GLN A 84 6.36 -3.80 -7.31
C GLN A 84 5.70 -4.48 -6.12
N GLU A 85 5.46 -5.80 -6.19
CA GLU A 85 4.90 -6.57 -5.08
C GLU A 85 5.79 -6.48 -3.84
N LYS A 86 7.10 -6.71 -3.99
CA LYS A 86 8.08 -6.58 -2.90
C LYS A 86 8.07 -5.18 -2.28
N ILE A 87 8.04 -4.13 -3.10
CA ILE A 87 7.97 -2.74 -2.64
C ILE A 87 6.67 -2.49 -1.87
N GLY A 88 5.53 -2.93 -2.40
CA GLY A 88 4.24 -2.73 -1.76
C GLY A 88 4.10 -3.48 -0.44
N LEU A 89 4.66 -4.69 -0.34
CA LEU A 89 4.74 -5.43 0.92
C LEU A 89 5.60 -4.69 1.94
N LYS A 90 6.76 -4.15 1.55
CA LYS A 90 7.60 -3.33 2.43
C LYS A 90 6.86 -2.06 2.89
N ALA A 91 6.16 -1.38 1.98
CA ALA A 91 5.36 -0.21 2.32
C ALA A 91 4.27 -0.54 3.37
N LYS A 92 3.59 -1.69 3.23
CA LYS A 92 2.66 -2.18 4.27
C LYS A 92 3.37 -2.38 5.61
N ARG A 93 4.57 -2.98 5.62
CA ARG A 93 5.35 -3.21 6.85
C ARG A 93 5.74 -1.91 7.55
N ILE A 94 6.06 -0.84 6.81
CA ILE A 94 6.36 0.48 7.40
C ILE A 94 5.15 1.01 8.19
N LEU A 95 3.94 0.92 7.60
CA LEU A 95 2.71 1.36 8.28
C LEU A 95 2.38 0.48 9.49
N ASP A 96 2.60 -0.83 9.38
CA ASP A 96 2.40 -1.74 10.51
C ASP A 96 3.38 -1.50 11.65
N TRP A 97 4.64 -1.18 11.35
CA TRP A 97 5.63 -0.88 12.39
C TRP A 97 5.23 0.34 13.21
N GLY A 98 4.77 1.41 12.56
CA GLY A 98 4.29 2.58 13.30
C GLY A 98 3.06 2.29 14.17
N ARG A 99 2.21 1.32 13.80
CA ARG A 99 1.11 0.85 14.66
C ARG A 99 1.61 0.03 15.83
N ILE A 100 2.61 -0.83 15.62
CA ILE A 100 3.23 -1.64 16.68
C ILE A 100 3.84 -0.73 17.74
N GLU A 101 4.62 0.27 17.33
CA GLU A 101 5.23 1.21 18.28
C GLU A 101 4.18 1.99 19.05
N TYR A 102 3.16 2.51 18.37
CA TYR A 102 2.04 3.18 19.04
C TYR A 102 1.36 2.25 20.08
N LEU A 103 1.06 1.01 19.72
CA LEU A 103 0.43 0.06 20.64
C LEU A 103 1.34 -0.28 21.84
N ASN A 104 2.63 -0.47 21.60
CA ASN A 104 3.61 -0.76 22.65
C ASN A 104 3.76 0.41 23.63
N GLU A 105 3.78 1.64 23.13
CA GLU A 105 3.79 2.86 23.96
C GLU A 105 2.51 3.03 24.78
N ASN A 106 1.41 2.37 24.39
CA ASN A 106 0.10 2.46 25.02
C ASN A 106 -0.29 1.19 25.81
N GLY A 107 0.70 0.43 26.29
CA GLY A 107 0.47 -0.67 27.25
C GLY A 107 0.02 -1.99 26.63
N PHE A 108 0.27 -2.21 25.35
CA PHE A 108 0.05 -3.50 24.69
C PHE A 108 1.38 -4.18 24.36
N SER A 109 1.36 -5.51 24.25
CA SER A 109 2.40 -6.26 23.54
C SER A 109 1.93 -6.49 22.12
N ALA A 110 2.45 -5.70 21.18
CA ALA A 110 2.06 -5.76 19.77
C ALA A 110 3.13 -6.42 18.90
N HIS A 111 2.70 -7.29 18.00
CA HIS A 111 3.58 -7.97 17.05
C HIS A 111 2.82 -8.40 15.78
N LEU A 112 3.59 -8.71 14.73
CA LEU A 112 3.05 -9.25 13.49
C LEU A 112 3.11 -10.77 13.51
N LYS A 113 2.04 -11.40 13.03
CA LYS A 113 1.96 -12.86 12.88
C LYS A 113 1.52 -13.23 11.48
N VAL A 114 2.29 -14.09 10.82
CA VAL A 114 1.84 -14.80 9.63
C VAL A 114 0.81 -15.84 10.08
N TYR A 115 -0.45 -15.68 9.67
CA TYR A 115 -1.53 -16.57 10.08
C TYR A 115 -1.83 -17.68 9.06
N VAL A 116 -1.38 -17.51 7.81
CA VAL A 116 -1.55 -18.51 6.75
C VAL A 116 -0.47 -18.36 5.67
N SER A 117 -0.29 -19.36 4.82
CA SER A 117 0.57 -19.25 3.64
C SER A 117 0.07 -18.15 2.69
N LYS A 118 1.01 -17.44 2.07
CA LYS A 118 0.72 -16.47 0.99
C LYS A 118 -0.01 -17.11 -0.20
N SER A 119 0.13 -18.42 -0.39
CA SER A 119 -0.60 -19.17 -1.42
C SER A 119 -2.11 -19.22 -1.19
N ILE A 120 -2.57 -18.93 0.03
CA ILE A 120 -4.00 -18.86 0.36
C ILE A 120 -4.54 -17.42 0.23
N THR A 121 -3.80 -16.43 0.72
CA THR A 121 -4.15 -15.01 0.58
C THR A 121 -2.91 -14.13 0.62
N LEU A 122 -2.93 -13.02 -0.13
CA LEU A 122 -1.87 -12.00 -0.10
C LEU A 122 -1.90 -11.16 1.19
N GLU A 123 -3.01 -11.17 1.92
CA GLU A 123 -3.16 -10.47 3.21
C GLU A 123 -2.86 -11.39 4.39
N ASN A 124 -1.79 -12.17 4.33
CA ASN A 124 -1.52 -13.26 5.28
C ASN A 124 -0.87 -12.85 6.61
N ILE A 125 -0.85 -11.56 6.93
CA ILE A 125 -0.22 -11.02 8.14
C ILE A 125 -1.26 -10.30 8.99
N ALA A 126 -1.35 -10.68 10.26
CA ALA A 126 -2.16 -10.02 11.26
C ALA A 126 -1.29 -9.20 12.22
N LEU A 127 -1.78 -8.04 12.64
CA LEU A 127 -1.26 -7.30 13.79
C LEU A 127 -2.01 -7.78 15.04
N ILE A 128 -1.29 -8.37 15.98
CA ILE A 128 -1.84 -8.89 17.23
C ILE A 128 -1.36 -7.99 18.36
N ALA A 129 -2.28 -7.58 19.23
CA ALA A 129 -1.99 -6.79 20.42
C ALA A 129 -2.68 -7.43 21.63
N THR A 130 -1.92 -7.72 22.68
CA THR A 130 -2.45 -8.22 23.96
C THR A 130 -2.25 -7.15 25.03
N SER A 131 -3.28 -6.90 25.83
CA SER A 131 -3.17 -5.99 26.97
C SER A 131 -2.08 -6.46 27.92
N LEU A 132 -1.22 -5.56 28.36
CA LEU A 132 -0.25 -5.83 29.44
C LEU A 132 -0.84 -5.56 30.83
N THR A 133 -2.05 -5.00 30.89
CA THR A 133 -2.84 -4.93 32.12
C THR A 133 -3.72 -6.18 32.25
N ASN A 134 -3.57 -6.90 33.35
CA ASN A 134 -4.43 -8.02 33.77
C ASN A 134 -5.80 -7.52 34.25
#